data_AF-A0AAQ3JBW4-F1
#
_entry.id   AF-A0AAQ3JBW4-F1
#
_cell.length_a   1.000
_cell.length_b   1.000
_cell.length_c   1.000
_cell.angle_alpha   90.00
_cell.angle_beta   90.00
_cell.angle_gamma   90.00
#
_symmetry.space_group_name_H-M   'P 1'
#
loop_
_entity.id
_entity.type
_entity.pdbx_description
1 polymer ?
#
loop_
_entity_poly.entity_id
_entity_poly.type
_entity_poly.pdbx_seq_one_letter_code
_entity_poly.pdbx_strand_id
1 'polypeptide(L)'
;MMLKDPFLNEPFEPDLMWFVGVFDVYDREETKGVELEIYDPNDRADRSVLITKYCLNQPYLSFRHKLVLIENLEAVLKDSSFDFQAVFEIDECETNSWPREEWYSLENPRCFFQDVFRLAQEIWKEDLLMATNEDRSTW
;
A
#
# COMPACT_ATOMS: atom_id res chain seq x y z
N MET A 1 5.32 -24.16 4.16
CA MET A 1 5.94 -23.89 2.85
C MET A 1 6.52 -22.47 3.01
N MET A 2 6.60 -21.60 1.99
CA MET A 2 6.79 -20.17 2.24
C MET A 2 5.84 -19.41 1.31
N LEU A 3 5.17 -18.38 1.85
CA LEU A 3 4.37 -17.47 1.01
C LEU A 3 5.33 -16.80 0.02
N LYS A 4 5.12 -17.02 -1.26
CA LYS A 4 5.99 -16.50 -2.33
C LYS A 4 5.50 -15.16 -2.82
N ASP A 5 6.44 -14.34 -3.27
CA ASP A 5 6.12 -13.12 -3.98
C ASP A 5 5.17 -13.36 -5.19
N PRO A 6 4.19 -12.48 -5.44
CA PRO A 6 3.26 -12.62 -6.57
C PRO A 6 3.91 -12.63 -7.96
N PHE A 7 5.09 -12.02 -8.09
CA PHE A 7 5.80 -11.81 -9.35
C PHE A 7 7.15 -12.52 -9.41
N LEU A 8 7.77 -12.74 -8.24
CA LEU A 8 9.08 -13.36 -8.11
C LEU A 8 8.96 -14.75 -7.48
N ASN A 9 9.93 -15.63 -7.76
CA ASN A 9 9.99 -16.95 -7.13
C ASN A 9 10.77 -16.90 -5.80
N GLU A 10 10.49 -15.90 -4.99
CA GLU A 10 11.21 -15.56 -3.75
C GLU A 10 10.22 -15.48 -2.57
N PRO A 11 10.69 -15.49 -1.30
CA PRO A 11 9.82 -15.26 -0.16
C PRO A 11 9.12 -13.89 -0.28
N PHE A 12 7.85 -13.83 0.07
CA PHE A 12 7.12 -12.57 0.12
C PHE A 12 7.57 -11.74 1.32
N GLU A 13 8.02 -10.51 1.06
CA GLU A 13 8.38 -9.54 2.09
C GLU A 13 7.27 -8.47 2.18
N PRO A 14 6.48 -8.44 3.28
CA PRO A 14 5.46 -7.42 3.44
C PRO A 14 6.11 -6.07 3.80
N ASP A 15 5.80 -5.04 3.03
CA ASP A 15 6.21 -3.66 3.27
C ASP A 15 5.06 -2.69 2.98
N LEU A 16 5.29 -1.40 3.19
CA LEU A 16 4.29 -0.36 2.92
C LEU A 16 4.21 0.04 1.44
N MET A 17 5.24 -0.27 0.64
CA MET A 17 5.28 0.00 -0.80
C MET A 17 4.27 -0.84 -1.58
N TRP A 18 3.88 -2.02 -1.10
CA TRP A 18 2.75 -2.77 -1.66
C TRP A 18 1.43 -1.98 -1.72
N PHE A 19 1.24 -1.00 -0.83
CA PHE A 19 0.05 -0.15 -0.86
C PHE A 19 0.21 1.05 -1.79
N VAL A 20 1.40 1.68 -1.82
CA VAL A 20 1.58 3.00 -2.46
C VAL A 20 2.34 2.97 -3.78
N GLY A 21 3.09 1.90 -4.09
CA GLY A 21 3.81 1.74 -5.36
C GLY A 21 2.87 1.76 -6.58
N VAL A 22 1.58 1.48 -6.38
CA VAL A 22 0.55 1.68 -7.40
C VAL A 22 0.38 3.15 -7.82
N PHE A 23 0.93 4.12 -7.10
CA PHE A 23 0.94 5.52 -7.49
C PHE A 23 2.19 5.96 -8.24
N ASP A 24 3.19 5.10 -8.42
CA ASP A 24 4.35 5.46 -9.23
C ASP A 24 3.90 5.69 -10.69
N VAL A 25 4.26 6.86 -11.22
CA VAL A 25 3.92 7.32 -12.56
C VAL A 25 5.14 7.48 -13.45
N TYR A 26 6.32 7.04 -13.03
CA TYR A 26 7.49 7.03 -13.88
C TYR A 26 7.20 6.34 -15.22
N ASP A 27 7.59 6.99 -16.33
CA ASP A 27 7.29 6.60 -17.74
C ASP A 27 5.79 6.58 -18.11
N ARG A 28 4.91 7.07 -17.22
CA ARG A 28 3.44 7.06 -17.36
C ARG A 28 2.78 8.37 -16.94
N GLU A 29 3.55 9.45 -16.86
CA GLU A 29 3.14 10.76 -16.38
C GLU A 29 1.97 11.31 -17.21
N GLU A 30 2.04 11.20 -18.53
CA GLU A 30 1.03 11.70 -19.48
C GLU A 30 -0.26 10.87 -19.54
N THR A 31 -0.34 9.75 -18.79
CA THR A 31 -1.52 8.88 -18.76
C THR A 31 -2.02 8.66 -17.34
N LYS A 32 -1.27 7.86 -16.57
CA LYS A 32 -1.58 7.54 -15.19
C LYS A 32 -1.33 8.75 -14.29
N GLY A 33 -0.31 9.56 -14.59
CA GLY A 33 -0.08 10.84 -13.89
C GLY A 33 -1.29 11.76 -14.03
N VAL A 34 -1.75 12.04 -15.25
CA VAL A 34 -2.96 12.85 -15.49
C VAL A 34 -4.20 12.30 -14.78
N GLU A 35 -4.36 10.96 -14.73
CA GLU A 35 -5.47 10.35 -13.98
C GLU A 35 -5.37 10.59 -12.47
N LEU A 36 -4.16 10.54 -11.91
CA LEU A 36 -3.93 10.62 -10.47
C LEU A 36 -3.74 12.06 -9.96
N GLU A 37 -3.33 12.99 -10.82
CA GLU A 37 -3.05 14.40 -10.50
C GLU A 37 -4.29 15.12 -9.94
N ILE A 38 -5.50 14.68 -10.30
CA ILE A 38 -6.74 15.30 -9.80
C ILE A 38 -7.03 15.02 -8.32
N TYR A 39 -6.35 14.04 -7.71
CA TYR A 39 -6.62 13.62 -6.33
C TYR A 39 -5.57 14.20 -5.38
N ASP A 40 -6.01 14.87 -4.32
CA ASP A 40 -5.14 15.37 -3.26
C ASP A 40 -4.98 14.32 -2.14
N PRO A 41 -3.77 13.80 -1.87
CA PRO A 41 -3.58 12.83 -0.80
C PRO A 41 -3.84 13.41 0.61
N ASN A 42 -3.76 14.74 0.79
CA ASN A 42 -4.08 15.41 2.04
C ASN A 42 -5.59 15.61 2.22
N ASP A 43 -6.35 15.75 1.12
CA ASP A 43 -7.82 15.76 1.19
C ASP A 43 -8.38 14.38 1.57
N ARG A 44 -9.33 14.37 2.50
CA ARG A 44 -9.88 13.13 3.06
C ARG A 44 -10.74 12.36 2.06
N ALA A 45 -11.50 13.05 1.22
CA ALA A 45 -12.38 12.40 0.25
C ALA A 45 -11.55 11.78 -0.87
N ASP A 46 -10.59 12.54 -1.40
CA ASP A 46 -9.66 12.06 -2.44
C ASP A 46 -8.80 10.92 -1.94
N ARG A 47 -8.25 11.01 -0.72
CA ARG A 47 -7.52 9.91 -0.10
C ARG A 47 -8.35 8.63 0.02
N SER A 48 -9.63 8.73 0.36
CA SER A 48 -10.51 7.55 0.38
C SER A 48 -10.67 6.94 -1.01
N VAL A 49 -10.74 7.75 -2.07
CA VAL A 49 -10.80 7.24 -3.46
C VAL A 49 -9.48 6.58 -3.84
N LEU A 50 -8.34 7.25 -3.58
CA LEU A 50 -7.00 6.73 -3.84
C LEU A 50 -6.80 5.35 -3.20
N ILE A 51 -7.15 5.21 -1.92
CA ILE A 51 -6.97 3.96 -1.19
C ILE A 51 -7.86 2.84 -1.74
N THR A 52 -9.14 3.12 -1.94
CA THR A 52 -10.10 2.07 -2.32
C THR A 52 -9.96 1.64 -3.78
N LYS A 53 -9.72 2.59 -4.70
CA LYS A 53 -9.62 2.32 -6.13
C LYS A 53 -8.25 1.79 -6.55
N TYR A 54 -7.18 2.17 -5.84
CA TYR A 54 -5.81 1.82 -6.22
C TYR A 54 -5.10 0.98 -5.16
N CYS A 55 -4.88 1.50 -3.94
CA CYS A 55 -4.06 0.78 -2.93
C CYS A 55 -4.59 -0.64 -2.63
N LEU A 56 -5.92 -0.79 -2.50
CA LEU A 56 -6.55 -2.03 -2.08
C LEU A 56 -7.09 -2.87 -3.25
N ASN A 57 -6.98 -2.36 -4.47
CA ASN A 57 -7.44 -3.02 -5.69
C ASN A 57 -6.28 -3.75 -6.39
N GLN A 58 -5.69 -4.72 -5.68
CA GLN A 58 -4.52 -5.48 -6.12
C GLN A 58 -4.92 -6.94 -6.39
N PRO A 59 -5.42 -7.27 -7.60
CA PRO A 59 -5.98 -8.59 -7.89
C PRO A 59 -4.95 -9.73 -7.90
N TYR A 60 -3.66 -9.40 -7.98
CA TYR A 60 -2.56 -10.36 -7.92
C TYR A 60 -2.24 -10.80 -6.48
N LEU A 61 -2.74 -10.09 -5.46
CA LEU A 61 -2.57 -10.49 -4.06
C LEU A 61 -3.63 -11.53 -3.67
N SER A 62 -3.15 -12.72 -3.29
CA SER A 62 -4.02 -13.71 -2.62
C SER A 62 -4.42 -13.24 -1.22
N PHE A 63 -5.44 -13.89 -0.65
CA PHE A 63 -5.88 -13.61 0.72
C PHE A 63 -4.76 -13.77 1.78
N ARG A 64 -3.79 -14.66 1.55
CA ARG A 64 -2.61 -14.83 2.42
C ARG A 64 -1.73 -13.57 2.41
N HIS A 65 -1.45 -13.03 1.24
CA HIS A 65 -0.69 -11.78 1.07
C HIS A 65 -1.39 -10.61 1.75
N LYS A 66 -2.70 -10.47 1.54
CA LYS A 66 -3.51 -9.43 2.17
C LYS A 66 -3.43 -9.48 3.69
N LEU A 67 -3.47 -10.67 4.28
CA LEU A 67 -3.36 -10.83 5.74
C LEU A 67 -1.97 -10.42 6.25
N VAL A 68 -0.89 -10.92 5.66
CA VAL A 68 0.47 -10.55 6.14
C VAL A 68 0.78 -9.07 5.94
N LEU A 69 0.27 -8.44 4.88
CA LEU A 69 0.40 -7.00 4.66
C LEU A 69 -0.33 -6.18 5.73
N ILE A 70 -1.54 -6.60 6.12
CA ILE A 70 -2.30 -5.91 7.16
C ILE A 70 -1.70 -6.09 8.54
N GLU A 71 -1.15 -7.27 8.84
CA GLU A 71 -0.41 -7.49 10.09
C GLU A 71 0.87 -6.64 10.15
N ASN A 72 1.61 -6.56 9.05
CA ASN A 72 2.79 -5.69 8.95
C ASN A 72 2.42 -4.22 9.15
N LEU A 73 1.40 -3.74 8.44
CA LEU A 73 0.89 -2.39 8.59
C LEU A 73 0.44 -2.10 10.03
N GLU A 74 -0.27 -3.03 10.68
CA GLU A 74 -0.69 -2.87 12.07
C GLU A 74 0.52 -2.76 13.02
N ALA A 75 1.54 -3.60 12.82
CA ALA A 75 2.77 -3.57 13.62
C ALA A 75 3.50 -2.24 13.48
N VAL A 76 3.65 -1.76 12.24
CA VAL A 76 4.29 -0.48 11.93
C VAL A 76 3.49 0.71 12.47
N LEU A 77 2.14 0.66 12.40
CA LEU A 77 1.27 1.69 12.98
C LEU A 77 1.38 1.78 14.51
N LYS A 78 1.67 0.67 15.20
CA LYS A 78 1.89 0.63 16.66
C LYS A 78 3.26 1.18 17.06
N ASP A 79 4.23 1.21 16.15
CA ASP A 79 5.52 1.83 16.38
C ASP A 79 5.39 3.36 16.26
N SER A 80 5.56 4.06 17.38
CA SER A 80 5.52 5.53 17.42
C SER A 80 6.75 6.18 16.80
N SER A 81 7.85 5.45 16.64
CA SER A 81 9.11 5.94 16.09
C SER A 81 9.25 5.75 14.58
N PHE A 82 8.38 4.93 13.99
CA PHE A 82 8.40 4.69 12.56
C PHE A 82 8.12 5.98 11.77
N ASP A 83 8.99 6.27 10.81
CA ASP A 83 8.87 7.39 9.89
C ASP A 83 8.08 6.97 8.64
N PHE A 84 6.83 7.41 8.57
CA PHE A 84 5.96 7.10 7.44
C PHE A 84 6.25 7.97 6.20
N GLN A 85 6.93 9.10 6.36
CA GLN A 85 7.28 9.94 5.21
C GLN A 85 8.36 9.26 4.35
N ALA A 86 9.28 8.52 4.99
CA ALA A 86 10.34 7.76 4.33
C ALA A 86 9.84 6.76 3.27
N VAL A 87 8.58 6.31 3.34
CA VAL A 87 7.99 5.42 2.32
C VAL A 87 7.80 6.13 0.97
N PHE A 88 7.65 7.46 0.99
CA PHE A 88 7.45 8.28 -0.20
C PHE A 88 8.72 9.00 -0.65
N GLU A 89 9.84 8.82 0.05
CA GLU A 89 11.12 9.33 -0.40
C GLU A 89 11.59 8.50 -1.59
N ILE A 90 12.02 9.18 -2.66
CA ILE A 90 12.58 8.54 -3.84
C ILE A 90 14.09 8.68 -3.76
N ASP A 91 14.81 7.55 -3.74
CA ASP A 91 16.27 7.56 -3.81
C ASP A 91 16.71 8.18 -5.15
N GLU A 92 17.77 8.97 -5.14
CA GLU A 92 18.34 9.59 -6.35
C GLU A 92 18.76 8.56 -7.42
N CYS A 93 18.95 7.30 -7.03
CA CYS A 93 19.26 6.17 -7.92
C CYS A 93 18.02 5.43 -8.43
N GLU A 94 16.81 5.73 -7.93
CA GLU A 94 15.57 5.06 -8.31
C GLU A 94 14.84 5.79 -9.45
N THR A 95 14.13 5.02 -10.27
CA THR A 95 13.33 5.52 -11.38
C THR A 95 11.86 5.51 -11.01
N ASN A 96 11.50 6.30 -9.99
CA ASN A 96 10.13 6.43 -9.52
C ASN A 96 9.72 7.90 -9.62
N SER A 97 8.42 8.17 -9.75
CA SER A 97 7.86 9.51 -9.66
C SER A 97 6.45 9.47 -9.10
N TRP A 98 6.15 10.35 -8.15
CA TRP A 98 4.78 10.52 -7.64
C TRP A 98 3.97 11.47 -8.52
N PRO A 99 2.63 11.31 -8.57
CA PRO A 99 1.77 12.05 -9.49
C PRO A 99 1.58 13.52 -9.10
N ARG A 100 1.95 13.90 -7.86
CA ARG A 100 1.87 15.27 -7.36
C ARG A 100 2.97 15.56 -6.34
N GLU A 101 3.24 16.85 -6.13
CA GLU A 101 4.24 17.32 -5.16
C GLU A 101 3.90 16.94 -3.71
N GLU A 102 2.62 16.87 -3.35
CA GLU A 102 2.18 16.60 -1.98
C GLU A 102 2.63 15.23 -1.47
N TRP A 103 2.85 14.25 -2.36
CA TRP A 103 3.34 12.92 -1.97
C TRP A 103 4.75 12.96 -1.38
N TYR A 104 5.59 13.90 -1.83
CA TYR A 104 6.95 14.07 -1.31
C TYR A 104 6.99 14.74 0.07
N SER A 105 5.87 15.32 0.52
CA SER A 105 5.76 16.01 1.81
C SER A 105 4.30 16.00 2.31
N LEU A 106 3.78 14.80 2.62
CA LEU A 106 2.42 14.66 3.11
C LEU A 106 2.25 15.36 4.45
N GLU A 107 1.09 16.00 4.69
CA GLU A 107 0.82 16.67 5.96
C GLU A 107 0.75 15.67 7.12
N ASN A 108 0.24 14.47 6.86
CA ASN A 108 0.13 13.41 7.85
C ASN A 108 0.24 12.01 7.21
N PRO A 109 1.46 11.55 6.88
CA PRO A 109 1.67 10.26 6.24
C PRO A 109 1.21 9.09 7.11
N ARG A 110 1.35 9.19 8.44
CA ARG A 110 0.80 8.18 9.37
C ARG A 110 -0.72 8.07 9.24
N CYS A 111 -1.44 9.18 9.15
CA CYS A 111 -2.88 9.19 8.98
C CYS A 111 -3.30 8.53 7.65
N PHE A 112 -2.53 8.72 6.58
CA PHE A 112 -2.77 8.01 5.33
C PHE A 112 -2.79 6.50 5.52
N PHE A 113 -1.76 5.95 6.18
CA PHE A 113 -1.67 4.51 6.44
C PHE A 113 -2.69 4.00 7.47
N GLN A 114 -3.14 4.85 8.42
CA GLN A 114 -4.28 4.52 9.27
C GLN A 114 -5.59 4.39 8.48
N ASP A 115 -5.81 5.26 7.49
CA ASP A 115 -6.95 5.16 6.59
C ASP A 115 -6.86 3.90 5.70
N VAL A 116 -5.66 3.54 5.22
CA VAL A 116 -5.42 2.27 4.51
C VAL A 116 -5.80 1.08 5.38
N PHE A 117 -5.30 1.03 6.61
CA PHE A 117 -5.58 -0.06 7.54
C PHE A 117 -7.08 -0.22 7.81
N ARG A 118 -7.77 0.89 8.13
CA ARG A 118 -9.21 0.91 8.39
C ARG A 118 -10.00 0.43 7.16
N LEU A 119 -9.72 0.98 5.98
CA LEU A 119 -10.45 0.63 4.76
C LEU A 119 -10.16 -0.81 4.32
N ALA A 120 -8.96 -1.32 4.53
CA ALA A 120 -8.62 -2.70 4.21
C ALA A 120 -9.37 -3.72 5.09
N GLN A 121 -9.57 -3.41 6.37
CA GLN A 121 -10.39 -4.26 7.25
C GLN A 121 -11.85 -4.38 6.77
N GLU A 122 -12.36 -3.35 6.08
CA GLU A 122 -13.70 -3.35 5.49
C GLU A 122 -13.70 -4.06 4.13
N ILE A 123 -12.78 -3.70 3.23
CA ILE A 123 -12.76 -4.16 1.83
C ILE A 123 -12.24 -5.59 1.68
N TRP A 124 -11.19 -5.95 2.42
CA TRP A 124 -10.60 -7.29 2.39
C TRP A 124 -11.19 -8.22 3.47
N LYS A 125 -12.29 -7.85 4.12
CA LYS A 125 -12.85 -8.60 5.27
C LYS A 125 -12.97 -10.10 5.04
N GLU A 126 -13.50 -10.51 3.89
CA GLU A 126 -13.69 -11.94 3.56
C GLU A 126 -12.36 -12.65 3.31
N ASP A 127 -11.42 -12.00 2.62
CA ASP A 127 -10.06 -12.50 2.40
C ASP A 127 -9.32 -12.69 3.74
N LEU A 128 -9.38 -11.68 4.62
CA LEU A 128 -8.73 -11.73 5.93
C LEU A 128 -9.31 -12.85 6.80
N LEU A 129 -10.63 -13.06 6.76
CA LEU A 129 -11.29 -14.16 7.46
C LEU A 129 -10.85 -15.52 6.89
N MET A 130 -10.78 -15.65 5.56
CA MET A 130 -10.33 -16.88 4.91
C MET A 130 -8.89 -17.21 5.31
N ALA A 131 -7.99 -16.22 5.23
CA ALA A 131 -6.59 -16.36 5.58
C ALA A 131 -6.38 -16.76 7.05
N THR A 132 -7.14 -16.15 7.96
CA THR A 132 -7.04 -16.42 9.42
C THR A 132 -7.47 -17.84 9.78
N ASN A 133 -8.34 -18.46 8.97
CA ASN A 133 -8.80 -19.83 9.20
C ASN A 133 -7.86 -20.90 8.61
N GLU A 134 -6.83 -20.52 7.86
CA GLU A 134 -5.84 -21.46 7.35
C GLU A 134 -4.71 -21.75 8.36
N ASP A 135 -4.11 -22.93 8.24
CA ASP A 135 -2.86 -23.25 8.92
C ASP A 135 -1.68 -22.57 8.19
N ARG A 136 -1.12 -21.52 8.82
CA ARG A 136 0.03 -20.77 8.30
C ARG A 136 1.27 -21.62 8.02
N SER A 137 1.44 -22.78 8.67
CA SER A 137 2.58 -23.65 8.40
C SER A 137 2.55 -24.24 6.97
N THR A 138 1.37 -24.22 6.34
CA THR A 138 1.14 -24.71 4.98
C THR A 138 1.32 -23.65 3.89
N TRP A 139 1.45 -22.38 4.28
CA TRP A 139 1.72 -21.27 3.37
C TRP A 139 3.09 -21.40 2.76
#